data_AF-A0A3D4XVQ3-F1
#
_entry.id   AF-A0A3D4XVQ3-F1
#
_cell.length_a   1.000
_cell.length_b   1.000
_cell.length_c   1.000
_cell.angle_alpha   90.00
_cell.angle_beta   90.00
_cell.angle_gamma   90.00
#
_symmetry.space_group_name_H-M   'P 1'
#
loop_
_entity.id
_entity.type
_entity.pdbx_description
1 polymer ?
#
loop_
_entity_poly.entity_id
_entity_poly.type
_entity_poly.pdbx_seq_one_letter_code
_entity_poly.pdbx_strand_id
1 'polypeptide(L)'
;MSNFNNAIDNKLLDKIVYGDIAAPVEPGEIFYQLQRRDLAISLFMLPSQCGWPKAIKKLADIEQLIHRNKKAQKEDSEKRERF
;
A
#
# COMPACT_ATOMS: atom_id res chain seq x y z
N MET A 1 -14.71 3.57 18.52
CA MET A 1 -13.67 4.51 18.05
C MET A 1 -12.32 3.85 18.26
N SER A 2 -11.81 3.13 17.26
CA SER A 2 -10.49 2.50 17.36
C SER A 2 -9.43 3.54 17.03
N ASN A 3 -8.58 3.83 18.01
CA ASN A 3 -7.52 4.82 17.97
C ASN A 3 -6.56 4.54 16.79
N PHE A 4 -6.71 5.27 15.68
CA PHE A 4 -5.75 5.28 14.57
C PHE A 4 -4.31 5.58 15.05
N ASN A 5 -4.19 6.43 16.09
CA ASN A 5 -2.93 6.78 16.72
C ASN A 5 -2.29 5.65 17.54
N ASN A 6 -2.99 4.54 17.81
CA ASN A 6 -2.42 3.37 18.50
C ASN A 6 -2.00 2.26 17.53
N ALA A 7 -2.31 2.36 16.24
CA ALA A 7 -2.00 1.30 15.28
C ALA A 7 -0.54 1.34 14.79
N ILE A 8 0.10 2.50 14.86
CA ILE A 8 1.48 2.71 14.44
C ILE A 8 2.28 3.10 15.68
N ASP A 9 3.26 2.26 16.04
CA ASP A 9 4.17 2.57 17.13
C ASP A 9 4.97 3.84 16.78
N ASN A 10 5.01 4.81 17.70
CA ASN A 10 5.78 6.04 17.53
C ASN A 10 7.26 5.76 17.24
N LYS A 11 7.80 4.64 17.75
CA LYS A 11 9.17 4.20 17.45
C LYS A 11 9.39 3.89 15.96
N LEU A 12 8.35 3.49 15.24
CA LEU A 12 8.44 3.26 13.80
C LEU A 12 8.49 4.58 13.03
N LEU A 13 7.73 5.57 13.48
CA LEU A 13 7.81 6.92 12.92
C LEU A 13 9.17 7.56 13.20
N ASP A 14 9.72 7.38 14.39
CA ASP A 14 11.06 7.86 14.74
C ASP A 14 12.12 7.29 13.79
N LYS A 15 12.09 5.97 13.51
CA LYS A 15 13.04 5.35 12.58
C LYS A 15 12.95 5.92 11.15
N ILE A 16 11.74 6.26 10.70
CA ILE A 16 11.54 6.93 9.40
C ILE A 16 12.16 8.33 9.43
N VAL A 17 11.94 9.09 10.51
CA VAL A 17 12.52 10.43 10.69
C VAL A 17 14.05 10.39 10.76
N TYR A 18 14.62 9.35 11.38
CA TYR A 18 16.06 9.12 11.44
C TYR A 18 16.67 8.54 10.16
N GLY A 19 15.88 8.37 9.10
CA GLY A 19 16.37 8.01 7.77
C GLY A 19 16.58 6.51 7.54
N ASP A 20 15.99 5.64 8.36
CA ASP A 20 15.98 4.21 8.07
C ASP A 20 15.05 3.94 6.87
N ILE A 21 15.67 3.61 5.73
CA ILE A 21 15.00 3.35 4.46
C ILE A 21 14.07 2.12 4.55
N ALA A 22 14.31 1.18 5.47
CA ALA A 22 13.47 0.01 5.68
C ALA A 22 12.29 0.29 6.61
N ALA A 23 12.39 1.31 7.47
CA ALA A 23 11.37 1.63 8.47
C ALA A 23 9.97 1.93 7.89
N PRO A 24 9.79 2.54 6.70
CA PRO A 24 8.48 2.73 6.09
C PRO A 24 7.74 1.43 5.73
N VAL A 25 8.42 0.28 5.65
CA VAL A 25 7.81 -0.99 5.22
C VAL A 25 6.76 -1.48 6.22
N GLU A 26 7.02 -1.38 7.52
CA GLU A 26 6.10 -1.83 8.57
C GLU A 26 4.80 -0.98 8.64
N PRO A 27 4.85 0.37 8.72
CA PRO A 27 3.65 1.18 8.62
C PRO A 27 2.97 1.02 7.26
N GLY A 28 3.73 0.84 6.17
CA GLY A 28 3.17 0.52 4.85
C GLY A 28 2.30 -0.73 4.86
N GLU A 29 2.70 -1.79 5.58
CA GLU A 29 1.90 -3.01 5.73
C GLU A 29 0.63 -2.79 6.56
N ILE A 30 0.72 -1.99 7.62
CA ILE A 30 -0.45 -1.64 8.44
C ILE A 30 -1.47 -0.88 7.58
N PHE A 31 -1.04 0.11 6.80
CA PHE A 31 -1.94 0.82 5.89
C PHE A 31 -2.52 -0.08 4.79
N TYR A 32 -1.73 -1.03 4.28
CA TYR A 32 -2.21 -2.02 3.32
C TYR A 32 -3.32 -2.89 3.91
N GLN A 33 -3.17 -3.38 5.14
CA GLN A 33 -4.20 -4.15 5.86
C GLN A 33 -5.46 -3.32 6.12
N LEU A 34 -5.29 -2.03 6.43
CA LEU A 34 -6.39 -1.08 6.59
C LEU A 34 -7.05 -0.65 5.26
N GLN A 35 -6.69 -1.29 4.13
CA GLN A 35 -7.17 -0.98 2.78
C GLN A 35 -6.87 0.46 2.31
N ARG A 36 -5.95 1.17 2.99
CA ARG A 36 -5.50 2.53 2.62
C ARG A 36 -4.34 2.42 1.64
N ARG A 37 -4.66 1.97 0.44
CA ARG A 37 -3.67 1.61 -0.59
C ARG A 37 -2.79 2.79 -1.01
N ASP A 38 -3.35 3.99 -1.13
CA ASP A 38 -2.58 5.17 -1.54
C ASP A 38 -1.45 5.50 -0.57
N LEU A 39 -1.73 5.43 0.74
CA LEU A 39 -0.74 5.65 1.79
C LEU A 39 0.28 4.51 1.85
N ALA A 40 -0.16 3.27 1.67
CA ALA A 40 0.73 2.11 1.61
C ALA A 40 1.71 2.22 0.42
N ILE A 41 1.24 2.64 -0.76
CA ILE A 41 2.08 2.88 -1.94
C ILE A 41 3.16 3.91 -1.61
N SER A 42 2.79 5.07 -1.06
CA SER A 42 3.74 6.13 -0.72
C SER A 42 4.84 5.65 0.23
N LEU A 43 4.48 4.79 1.19
CA LEU A 43 5.42 4.23 2.16
C LEU A 43 6.31 3.13 1.58
N PHE A 44 5.85 2.38 0.59
CA PHE A 44 6.68 1.36 -0.07
C PHE A 44 7.57 1.92 -1.19
N MET A 45 7.28 3.09 -1.76
CA MET A 45 8.05 3.64 -2.88
C MET A 45 9.54 3.79 -2.57
N LEU A 46 9.88 4.44 -1.46
CA LEU A 46 11.26 4.70 -1.09
C LEU A 46 12.06 3.40 -0.82
N PRO A 47 11.61 2.49 0.06
CA PRO A 47 12.30 1.21 0.24
C PRO A 47 12.38 0.38 -1.06
N SER A 48 11.37 0.44 -1.92
CA SER A 48 11.39 -0.26 -3.20
C SER A 48 12.48 0.25 -4.14
N GLN A 49 12.67 1.58 -4.22
CA GLN A 49 13.74 2.17 -5.03
C GLN A 49 15.13 1.79 -4.52
N CYS A 50 15.26 1.55 -3.22
CA CYS A 50 16.49 1.07 -2.60
C CYS A 50 16.67 -0.45 -2.65
N GLY A 51 15.79 -1.17 -3.38
CA GLY A 51 15.94 -2.61 -3.60
C GLY A 51 15.38 -3.50 -2.50
N TRP A 52 14.55 -2.97 -1.58
CA TRP A 52 13.97 -3.80 -0.51
C TRP A 52 12.93 -4.79 -1.06
N PRO A 53 13.18 -6.11 -0.99
CA PRO A 53 12.33 -7.11 -1.65
C PRO A 53 10.88 -7.09 -1.15
N LYS A 54 10.69 -6.80 0.14
CA LYS A 54 9.37 -6.75 0.77
C LYS A 54 8.53 -5.60 0.22
N ALA A 55 9.11 -4.42 0.04
CA ALA A 55 8.41 -3.27 -0.55
C ALA A 55 8.10 -3.48 -2.03
N ILE A 56 9.05 -4.02 -2.80
CA ILE A 56 8.87 -4.34 -4.23
C ILE A 56 7.69 -5.31 -4.40
N LYS A 57 7.66 -6.39 -3.62
CA LYS A 57 6.59 -7.38 -3.68
C LYS A 57 5.22 -6.77 -3.34
N LYS A 58 5.16 -5.92 -2.30
CA LYS A 58 3.91 -5.27 -1.90
C LYS A 58 3.40 -4.28 -2.93
N LEU A 59 4.28 -3.52 -3.59
CA LEU A 59 3.89 -2.64 -4.68
C LEU A 59 3.32 -3.44 -5.86
N ALA A 60 3.98 -4.54 -6.25
CA ALA A 60 3.48 -5.42 -7.30
C ALA A 60 2.10 -6.03 -6.96
N ASP A 61 1.89 -6.45 -5.70
CA ASP A 61 0.60 -6.96 -5.23
C ASP A 61 -0.50 -5.88 -5.36
N ILE A 62 -0.19 -4.63 -4.97
CA ILE A 62 -1.12 -3.49 -5.07
C ILE A 62 -1.45 -3.18 -6.54
N GLU A 63 -0.45 -3.15 -7.43
CA GLU A 63 -0.64 -2.91 -8.86
C GLU A 63 -1.53 -3.98 -9.50
N GLN A 64 -1.30 -5.26 -9.17
CA GLN A 64 -2.16 -6.35 -9.65
C GLN A 64 -3.61 -6.20 -9.17
N LEU A 65 -3.81 -5.80 -7.91
CA LEU A 65 -5.13 -5.51 -7.36
C LEU A 65 -5.84 -4.37 -8.12
N ILE A 66 -5.12 -3.29 -8.42
CA ILE A 66 -5.66 -2.16 -9.20
C ILE A 66 -6.02 -2.63 -10.62
N HIS A 67 -5.15 -3.41 -11.26
CA HIS A 67 -5.39 -3.92 -12.61
C HIS A 67 -6.60 -4.85 -12.68
N ARG A 68 -6.74 -5.78 -11.72
CA ARG A 68 -7.91 -6.67 -11.61
C ARG A 68 -9.20 -5.89 -11.43
N ASN A 69 -9.20 -4.87 -10.56
CA ASN A 69 -10.38 -4.04 -10.33
C ASN A 69 -10.79 -3.25 -11.58
N LYS A 70 -9.81 -2.72 -12.34
CA LYS A 70 -10.08 -2.03 -13.61
C LYS A 70 -10.66 -2.96 -14.67
N LYS A 71 -10.15 -4.20 -14.76
CA LYS A 71 -10.65 -5.20 -15.71
C LYS A 71 -12.10 -5.59 -15.39
N ALA A 72 -12.42 -5.82 -14.12
CA ALA A 72 -13.78 -6.13 -13.68
C ALA A 72 -14.77 -4.98 -13.98
N GLN A 73 -14.37 -3.73 -13.75
CA GLN A 73 -15.21 -2.57 -14.08
C GLN A 73 -15.48 -2.45 -15.58
N LYS A 74 -14.48 -2.75 -16.43
CA LYS A 74 -14.64 -2.70 -17.88
C LYS A 74 -15.61 -3.78 -18.40
N GLU A 75 -15.50 -4.99 -17.87
CA GLU A 75 -16.40 -6.11 -18.21
C GLU A 75 -17.86 -5.83 -17.77
N ASP A 76 -18.06 -5.17 -16.62
CA ASP A 76 -19.40 -4.77 -16.16
C ASP A 76 -19.99 -3.62 -16.99
N SER A 77 -19.18 -2.65 -17.44
CA SER A 77 -19.65 -1.61 -18.36
C SER A 77 -20.06 -2.18 -19.72
N GLU A 78 -19.28 -3.11 -20.28
CA GLU A 78 -19.60 -3.74 -21.57
C GLU A 78 -20.85 -4.63 -21.52
N LYS A 79 -21.19 -5.20 -20.35
CA LYS A 79 -22.46 -5.93 -20.16
C LYS A 79 -23.66 -5.00 -20.06
N ARG A 80 -23.52 -3.82 -19.43
CA ARG A 80 -24.61 -2.86 -19.27
C ARG A 80 -24.99 -2.15 -20.57
N GLU A 81 -24.07 -2.02 -21.52
CA GLU A 81 -24.36 -1.44 -22.85
C GLU A 81 -24.99 -2.43 -23.84
N ARG A 82 -25.06 -3.72 -23.50
CA ARG A 82 -25.68 -4.77 -24.33
C ARG A 82 -27.13 -5.10 -23.95
N PHE A 83 -27.70 -4.40 -22.97
CA PHE A 83 -29.11 -4.48 -22.57
C PHE A 83 -29.77 -3.11 -22.74
#